data_AF-A0A661HI35-F1
#
_entry.id   AF-A0A661HI35-F1
#
_cell.length_a   1.000
_cell.length_b   1.000
_cell.length_c   1.000
_cell.angle_alpha   90.00
_cell.angle_beta   90.00
_cell.angle_gamma   90.00
#
_symmetry.space_group_name_H-M   'P 1'
#
loop_
_entity.id
_entity.type
_entity.pdbx_description
1 polymer ?
#
loop_
_entity_poly.entity_id
_entity_poly.type
_entity_poly.pdbx_seq_one_letter_code
_entity_poly.pdbx_strand_id
1 'polypeptide(L)'
;MQQLKQSELKPLRIRLHKEQNNVCPILKQEFDLSEMVVDHQHKQKQSDTNGVNGGGMVRGCIHNQANVIEGKISNTYKRYGLHKFIELPELLRNLADYLEQENLPYIHPTERTKPKKLKKRCYNTLKKSYKGRAKFPLYPKSGLLTKPLRTLFERYEIEPQFYA
;
A
#
# COMPACT_ATOMS: atom_id res chain seq x y z
N MET A 1 -6.23 32.57 21.95
CA MET A 1 -5.93 31.16 21.68
C MET A 1 -5.34 30.56 22.94
N GLN A 2 -5.84 29.40 23.38
CA GLN A 2 -5.32 28.74 24.58
C GLN A 2 -4.44 27.56 24.16
N GLN A 3 -3.21 27.53 24.66
CA GLN A 3 -2.34 26.36 24.53
C GLN A 3 -2.81 25.29 25.52
N LEU A 4 -3.12 24.09 25.03
CA LEU A 4 -3.53 22.97 25.86
C LEU A 4 -2.33 22.30 26.53
N LYS A 5 -2.51 21.85 27.77
CA LYS A 5 -1.63 20.91 28.46
C LYS A 5 -1.94 19.48 28.04
N GLN A 6 -0.97 18.58 28.18
CA GLN A 6 -1.16 17.16 27.86
C GLN A 6 -2.32 16.52 28.64
N SER A 7 -2.53 16.94 29.89
CA SER A 7 -3.64 16.47 30.73
C SER A 7 -5.02 16.89 30.20
N GLU A 8 -5.10 17.98 29.45
CA GLU A 8 -6.35 18.52 28.89
C GLU A 8 -6.74 17.85 27.57
N LEU A 9 -5.82 17.09 26.95
CA LEU A 9 -6.03 16.43 25.68
C LEU A 9 -7.07 15.29 25.77
N LYS A 10 -7.04 14.52 26.87
CA LYS A 10 -7.99 13.41 27.08
C LYS A 10 -9.44 13.92 27.26
N PRO A 11 -9.71 14.93 28.12
CA PRO A 11 -11.03 15.58 28.18
C PRO A 11 -11.49 16.15 26.84
N LEU A 12 -10.60 16.83 26.11
CA LEU A 12 -10.94 17.38 24.80
C LEU A 12 -11.32 16.28 23.82
N ARG A 13 -10.57 15.17 23.79
CA ARG A 13 -10.86 14.02 22.95
C ARG A 13 -12.26 13.45 23.21
N ILE A 14 -12.62 13.26 24.48
CA ILE A 14 -13.95 12.77 24.87
C ILE A 14 -15.05 13.72 24.37
N ARG A 15 -14.85 15.03 24.58
CA ARG A 15 -15.81 16.04 24.14
C ARG A 15 -15.99 16.03 22.62
N LEU A 16 -14.89 16.12 21.85
CA LEU A 16 -14.92 16.13 20.39
C LEU A 16 -15.53 14.85 19.82
N HIS A 17 -15.19 13.68 20.40
CA HIS A 17 -15.76 12.41 19.96
C HIS A 17 -17.29 12.40 20.09
N LYS A 18 -17.82 12.89 21.22
CA LYS A 18 -19.26 13.02 21.44
C LYS A 18 -19.90 14.06 20.50
N GLU A 19 -19.27 15.22 20.31
CA GLU A 19 -19.75 16.27 19.40
C GLU A 19 -19.79 15.79 17.94
N GLN A 20 -18.92 14.86 17.57
CA GLN A 20 -18.88 14.23 16.25
C GLN A 20 -19.78 12.99 16.14
N ASN A 21 -20.66 12.72 17.12
CA ASN A 21 -21.52 11.54 17.16
C ASN A 21 -20.75 10.21 17.03
N ASN A 22 -19.56 10.14 17.63
CA ASN A 22 -18.63 9.02 17.54
C ASN A 22 -18.09 8.72 16.12
N VAL A 23 -18.38 9.57 15.13
CA VAL A 23 -17.98 9.38 13.73
C VAL A 23 -16.63 10.06 13.45
N CYS A 24 -15.72 9.31 12.81
CA CYS A 24 -14.50 9.86 12.26
C CYS A 24 -14.81 10.72 11.02
N PRO A 25 -14.42 12.01 10.98
CA PRO A 25 -14.79 12.91 9.89
C PRO A 25 -14.08 12.60 8.57
N ILE A 26 -12.97 11.85 8.59
CA ILE A 26 -12.24 11.40 7.39
C ILE A 26 -12.84 10.09 6.86
N LEU A 27 -12.97 9.07 7.72
CA LEU A 27 -13.44 7.74 7.31
C LEU A 27 -14.96 7.65 7.19
N LYS A 28 -15.70 8.62 7.75
CA LYS A 28 -17.17 8.66 7.79
C LYS A 28 -17.81 7.39 8.39
N GLN A 29 -17.12 6.80 9.37
CA GLN A 29 -17.55 5.60 10.10
C GLN A 29 -17.46 5.86 11.61
N GLU A 30 -18.28 5.13 12.38
CA GLU A 30 -18.25 5.13 13.85
C GLU A 30 -17.07 4.30 14.36
N PHE A 31 -16.42 4.79 15.42
CA PHE A 31 -15.30 4.11 16.08
C PHE A 31 -15.39 4.27 17.59
N ASP A 32 -14.71 3.41 18.34
CA ASP A 32 -14.59 3.58 19.78
C ASP A 32 -13.64 4.72 20.13
N LEU A 33 -13.88 5.39 21.27
CA LEU A 33 -13.03 6.47 21.78
C LEU A 33 -11.54 6.05 21.93
N SER A 34 -11.27 4.77 22.20
CA SER A 34 -9.93 4.21 22.34
C SER A 34 -9.12 4.29 21.04
N GLU A 35 -9.79 4.26 19.89
CA GLU A 35 -9.19 4.29 18.55
C GLU A 35 -9.05 5.71 18.01
N MET A 36 -9.59 6.69 18.73
CA MET A 36 -9.64 8.08 18.31
C MET A 36 -8.49 8.90 18.90
N VAL A 37 -8.00 9.87 18.13
CA VAL A 37 -6.93 10.81 18.50
C VAL A 37 -7.31 12.24 18.12
N VAL A 38 -6.71 13.23 18.77
CA VAL A 38 -6.92 14.65 18.46
C VAL A 38 -5.94 15.06 17.38
N ASP A 39 -6.46 15.43 16.21
CA ASP A 39 -5.69 15.93 15.08
C ASP A 39 -5.49 17.45 15.18
N HIS A 40 -4.38 17.94 14.65
CA HIS A 40 -4.05 19.35 14.61
C HIS A 40 -3.24 19.70 13.36
N GLN A 41 -3.38 20.94 12.91
CA GLN A 41 -2.56 21.42 11.82
C GLN A 41 -1.12 21.65 12.32
N HIS A 42 -0.16 20.90 11.77
CA HIS A 42 1.24 21.12 12.07
C HIS A 42 1.73 22.50 11.60
N LYS A 43 2.62 23.11 12.38
CA LYS A 43 3.39 24.29 11.94
C LYS A 43 4.37 23.91 10.85
N GLN A 44 4.74 24.88 10.02
CA GLN A 44 5.77 24.65 9.01
C GLN A 44 7.17 24.73 9.62
N LYS A 45 7.38 25.67 10.54
CA LYS A 45 8.60 25.83 11.34
C LYS A 45 8.23 25.95 12.82
N GLN A 46 9.11 25.46 13.68
CA GLN A 46 8.94 25.60 15.13
C GLN A 46 8.85 27.07 15.57
N SER A 47 9.54 27.95 14.85
CA SER A 47 9.53 29.41 15.05
C SER A 47 8.22 30.08 14.64
N ASP A 48 7.33 29.40 13.90
CA ASP A 48 6.08 29.99 13.47
C ASP A 48 5.18 30.27 14.68
N THR A 49 4.49 31.41 14.64
CA THR A 49 3.54 31.81 15.69
C THR A 49 2.33 30.87 15.69
N ASN A 50 1.92 30.41 16.88
CA ASN A 50 0.70 29.62 17.06
C ASN A 50 -0.52 30.34 16.47
N GLY A 51 -1.36 29.60 15.75
CA GLY A 51 -2.63 30.02 15.17
C GLY A 51 -2.56 30.90 13.93
N VAL A 52 -1.38 31.42 13.56
CA VAL A 52 -1.21 32.08 12.27
C VAL A 52 -1.41 31.03 11.16
N ASN A 53 -2.33 31.31 10.23
CA ASN A 53 -2.76 30.38 9.19
C ASN A 53 -3.23 29.01 9.71
N GLY A 54 -3.72 28.94 10.96
CA GLY A 54 -4.15 27.68 11.59
C GLY A 54 -3.03 26.84 12.20
N GLY A 55 -1.76 27.28 12.14
CA GLY A 55 -0.61 26.50 12.64
C GLY A 55 -0.70 26.17 14.13
N GLY A 56 -0.73 24.89 14.48
CA GLY A 56 -0.88 24.40 15.85
C GLY A 56 -2.32 24.30 16.35
N MET A 57 -3.32 24.60 15.52
CA MET A 57 -4.73 24.52 15.93
C MET A 57 -5.28 23.09 15.76
N VAL A 58 -6.09 22.66 16.73
CA VAL A 58 -6.83 21.39 16.68
C VAL A 58 -7.85 21.44 15.55
N ARG A 59 -7.92 20.38 14.75
CA ARG A 59 -8.90 20.23 13.67
C ARG A 59 -10.11 19.42 14.11
N GLY A 60 -9.90 18.42 14.97
CA GLY A 60 -10.97 17.55 15.45
C GLY A 60 -10.42 16.25 16.01
N CYS A 61 -11.33 15.29 16.22
CA CYS A 61 -10.99 13.95 16.66
C CYS A 61 -11.14 12.96 15.50
N ILE A 62 -10.09 12.21 15.17
CA ILE A 62 -10.10 11.28 14.03
C ILE A 62 -9.55 9.92 14.44
N HIS A 63 -9.84 8.90 13.65
CA HIS A 63 -9.30 7.56 13.85
C HIS A 63 -7.76 7.57 13.76
N ASN A 64 -7.08 6.83 14.63
CA ASN A 64 -5.62 6.81 14.74
C ASN A 64 -4.91 6.50 13.41
N GLN A 65 -5.42 5.56 12.60
CA GLN A 65 -4.85 5.23 11.30
C GLN A 65 -5.12 6.33 10.26
N ALA A 66 -6.27 7.01 10.34
CA ALA A 66 -6.58 8.12 9.45
C ALA A 66 -5.61 9.29 9.70
N ASN A 67 -5.28 9.55 10.97
CA ASN A 67 -4.26 10.53 11.37
C ASN A 67 -2.88 10.19 10.79
N VAL A 68 -2.48 8.91 10.86
CA VAL A 68 -1.21 8.45 10.29
C VAL A 68 -1.16 8.63 8.78
N ILE A 69 -2.26 8.31 8.07
CA ILE A 69 -2.34 8.46 6.62
C ILE A 69 -2.31 9.95 6.22
N GLU A 70 -3.09 10.82 6.88
CA GLU A 70 -3.08 12.27 6.62
C GLU A 70 -1.66 12.82 6.72
N GLY A 71 -0.94 12.50 7.80
CA GLY A 71 0.42 12.96 8.01
C GLY A 71 1.39 12.45 6.93
N LYS A 72 1.26 11.18 6.51
CA LYS A 72 2.07 10.62 5.43
C LYS A 72 1.80 11.30 4.09
N ILE A 73 0.54 11.57 3.77
CA ILE A 73 0.13 12.25 2.54
C ILE A 73 0.68 13.68 2.54
N SER A 74 0.43 14.44 3.60
CA SER A 74 0.84 15.85 3.73
C SER A 74 2.37 16.01 3.65
N ASN A 75 3.11 15.14 4.34
CA ASN A 75 4.57 15.15 4.31
C ASN A 75 5.13 14.78 2.93
N THR A 76 4.57 13.74 2.30
CA THR A 76 4.99 13.28 0.96
C THR A 76 4.69 14.33 -0.11
N TYR A 77 3.51 14.95 -0.06
CA TYR A 77 3.10 16.05 -0.92
C TYR A 77 4.08 17.23 -0.87
N LYS A 78 4.51 17.63 0.34
CA LYS A 78 5.53 18.67 0.50
C LYS A 78 6.90 18.21 -0.01
N ARG A 79 7.32 16.99 0.34
CA ARG A 79 8.63 16.42 -0.04
C ARG A 79 8.82 16.34 -1.55
N TYR A 80 7.78 15.96 -2.30
CA TYR A 80 7.85 15.90 -3.76
C TYR A 80 7.63 17.26 -4.45
N GLY A 81 7.48 18.35 -3.69
CA GLY A 81 7.36 19.68 -4.27
C GLY A 81 6.02 19.96 -4.95
N LEU A 82 4.99 19.12 -4.74
CA LEU A 82 3.69 19.26 -5.39
C LEU A 82 2.95 20.53 -4.97
N HIS A 83 3.25 21.04 -3.77
CA HIS A 83 2.78 22.33 -3.26
C HIS A 83 3.17 23.55 -4.11
N LYS A 84 4.09 23.40 -5.06
CA LYS A 84 4.43 24.45 -6.02
C LYS A 84 3.45 24.55 -7.18
N PHE A 85 2.61 23.53 -7.38
CA PHE A 85 1.74 23.40 -8.54
C PHE A 85 0.26 23.42 -8.19
N ILE A 86 -0.12 22.82 -7.06
CA ILE A 86 -1.52 22.63 -6.68
C ILE A 86 -1.66 22.49 -5.16
N GLU A 87 -2.77 22.96 -4.60
CA GLU A 87 -3.10 22.80 -3.18
C GLU A 87 -3.47 21.35 -2.85
N LEU A 88 -3.08 20.87 -1.66
CA LEU A 88 -3.27 19.47 -1.29
C LEU A 88 -4.74 18.99 -1.39
N PRO A 89 -5.76 19.72 -0.91
CA PRO A 89 -7.14 19.27 -1.03
C PRO A 89 -7.61 19.13 -2.47
N GLU A 90 -7.16 20.00 -3.37
CA GLU A 90 -7.50 19.95 -4.79
C GLU A 90 -6.82 18.76 -5.47
N LEU A 91 -5.53 18.53 -5.18
CA LEU A 91 -4.81 17.35 -5.62
C LEU A 91 -5.52 16.05 -5.23
N LEU A 92 -6.01 15.95 -3.99
CA LEU A 92 -6.67 14.74 -3.50
C LEU A 92 -8.03 14.50 -4.18
N ARG A 93 -8.78 15.55 -4.52
CA ARG A 93 -10.02 15.42 -5.32
C ARG A 93 -9.70 14.95 -6.73
N ASN A 94 -8.75 15.61 -7.40
CA ASN A 94 -8.34 15.23 -8.76
C ASN A 94 -7.76 13.80 -8.80
N LEU A 95 -7.07 13.37 -7.75
CA LEU A 95 -6.57 12.00 -7.62
C LEU A 95 -7.72 11.00 -7.46
N ALA A 96 -8.76 11.33 -6.67
CA ALA A 96 -9.94 10.47 -6.55
C ALA A 96 -10.61 10.30 -7.92
N ASP A 97 -10.88 11.40 -8.62
CA ASP A 97 -11.47 11.39 -9.96
C ASP A 97 -10.63 10.56 -10.96
N TYR A 98 -9.30 10.71 -10.91
CA TYR A 98 -8.38 9.94 -11.75
C TYR A 98 -8.38 8.43 -11.41
N LEU A 99 -8.56 8.05 -10.14
CA LEU A 99 -8.59 6.64 -9.75
C LEU A 99 -9.93 5.96 -10.08
N GLU A 100 -11.01 6.72 -10.15
CA GLU A 100 -12.35 6.24 -10.48
C GLU A 100 -12.60 6.12 -11.99
N GLN A 101 -11.72 6.68 -12.83
CA GLN A 101 -11.86 6.59 -14.28
C GLN A 101 -11.75 5.15 -14.80
N GLU A 102 -12.37 4.88 -15.95
CA GLU A 102 -12.24 3.58 -16.60
C GLU A 102 -10.80 3.32 -17.08
N ASN A 103 -10.33 2.09 -16.90
CA ASN A 103 -9.03 1.68 -17.37
C ASN A 103 -9.01 1.56 -18.90
N LEU A 104 -7.91 2.00 -19.51
CA LEU A 104 -7.65 1.77 -20.92
C LEU A 104 -7.38 0.28 -21.19
N PRO A 105 -7.64 -0.21 -22.42
CA PRO A 105 -7.42 -1.61 -22.79
C PRO A 105 -5.94 -1.96 -23.03
N TYR A 106 -5.04 -1.49 -22.17
CA TYR A 106 -3.60 -1.73 -22.26
C TYR A 106 -3.05 -2.26 -20.94
N ILE A 107 -2.12 -3.22 -21.01
CA ILE A 107 -1.40 -3.75 -19.85
C ILE A 107 -0.01 -3.10 -19.80
N HIS A 108 0.37 -2.55 -18.64
CA HIS A 108 1.68 -1.94 -18.47
C HIS A 108 2.81 -2.98 -18.66
N PRO A 109 3.91 -2.69 -19.37
CA PRO A 109 4.95 -3.67 -19.68
C PRO A 109 5.64 -4.32 -18.49
N THR A 110 5.52 -3.78 -17.27
CA THR A 110 6.03 -4.38 -16.03
C THR A 110 5.08 -5.41 -15.42
N GLU A 111 3.78 -5.35 -15.74
CA GLU A 111 2.76 -6.30 -15.31
C GLU A 111 2.78 -7.58 -16.15
N ARG A 112 3.99 -8.07 -16.45
CA ARG A 112 4.16 -9.33 -17.16
C ARG A 112 3.69 -10.47 -16.26
N THR A 113 2.83 -11.32 -16.79
CA THR A 113 2.46 -12.55 -16.11
C THR A 113 3.73 -13.33 -15.77
N LYS A 114 3.95 -13.57 -14.47
CA LYS A 114 5.13 -14.31 -14.03
C LYS A 114 5.06 -15.72 -14.61
N PRO A 115 6.11 -16.20 -15.32
CA PRO A 115 6.07 -17.51 -15.92
C PRO A 115 5.96 -18.59 -14.83
N LYS A 116 5.05 -19.55 -15.04
CA LYS A 116 4.80 -20.62 -14.07
C LYS A 116 6.05 -21.47 -13.88
N LYS A 117 6.41 -21.75 -12.63
CA LYS A 117 7.59 -22.55 -12.28
C LYS A 117 7.27 -24.04 -12.32
N LEU A 118 8.16 -24.83 -12.91
CA LEU A 118 8.04 -26.29 -12.96
C LEU A 118 8.07 -26.87 -11.54
N LYS A 119 7.15 -27.79 -11.22
CA LYS A 119 7.16 -28.49 -9.92
C LYS A 119 8.39 -29.38 -9.80
N LYS A 120 9.12 -29.25 -8.69
CA LYS A 120 10.28 -30.13 -8.40
C LYS A 120 9.90 -31.62 -8.39
N ARG A 121 8.67 -31.95 -7.96
CA ARG A 121 8.15 -33.33 -7.96
C ARG A 121 8.11 -33.91 -9.38
N CYS A 122 7.59 -33.15 -10.35
CA CYS A 122 7.49 -33.58 -11.74
C CYS A 122 8.88 -33.76 -12.38
N TYR A 123 9.82 -32.83 -12.10
CA TYR A 123 11.23 -32.98 -12.49
C TYR A 123 11.87 -34.25 -11.91
N ASN A 124 11.62 -34.57 -10.62
CA ASN A 124 12.18 -35.76 -9.99
C ASN A 124 11.60 -37.05 -10.58
N THR A 125 10.32 -37.06 -10.96
CA THR A 125 9.70 -38.19 -11.67
C THR A 125 10.38 -38.40 -13.02
N LEU A 126 10.55 -37.35 -13.82
CA LEU A 126 11.26 -37.41 -15.10
C LEU A 126 12.71 -37.91 -14.91
N LYS A 127 13.41 -37.43 -13.88
CA LYS A 127 14.79 -37.85 -13.57
C LYS A 127 14.87 -39.35 -13.24
N LYS A 128 13.86 -39.92 -12.57
CA LYS A 128 13.80 -41.36 -12.28
C LYS A 128 13.51 -42.18 -13.54
N SER A 129 12.66 -41.68 -14.44
CA SER A 129 12.31 -42.37 -15.69
C SER A 129 13.42 -42.30 -16.75
N TYR A 130 14.39 -41.39 -16.58
CA TYR A 130 15.48 -41.18 -17.53
C TYR A 130 16.45 -42.38 -17.57
N LYS A 131 16.57 -43.00 -18.74
CA LYS A 131 17.45 -44.15 -19.04
C LYS A 131 18.58 -43.83 -20.03
N GLY A 132 18.78 -42.56 -20.36
CA GLY A 132 19.79 -42.14 -21.34
C GLY A 132 21.22 -42.19 -20.78
N ARG A 133 22.20 -42.45 -21.66
CA ARG A 133 23.64 -42.43 -21.30
C ARG A 133 24.21 -41.02 -21.11
N ALA A 134 23.58 -40.00 -21.69
CA ALA A 134 23.99 -38.61 -21.55
C ALA A 134 23.64 -38.04 -20.17
N LYS A 135 24.38 -37.05 -19.68
CA LYS A 135 24.14 -36.39 -18.39
C LYS A 135 22.75 -35.75 -18.35
N PHE A 136 21.94 -36.10 -17.34
CA PHE A 136 20.62 -35.52 -17.16
C PHE A 136 20.70 -34.01 -16.87
N PRO A 137 19.87 -33.15 -17.50
CA PRO A 137 19.87 -31.72 -17.25
C PRO A 137 19.61 -31.39 -15.78
N LEU A 138 20.39 -30.46 -15.23
CA LEU A 138 20.16 -29.97 -13.86
C LEU A 138 18.85 -29.18 -13.78
N TYR A 139 18.23 -29.20 -12.61
CA TYR A 139 17.06 -28.37 -12.35
C TYR A 139 17.43 -26.89 -12.53
N PRO A 140 16.73 -26.14 -13.40
CA PRO A 140 17.10 -24.78 -13.73
C PRO A 140 16.92 -23.87 -12.52
N LYS A 141 17.93 -23.02 -12.25
CA LYS A 141 17.87 -22.03 -11.16
C LYS A 141 16.68 -21.08 -11.31
N SER A 142 16.28 -20.78 -12.55
CA SER A 142 15.10 -19.97 -12.87
C SER A 142 13.78 -20.67 -12.52
N GLY A 143 13.78 -21.99 -12.32
CA GLY A 143 12.59 -22.80 -12.09
C GLY A 143 11.69 -22.95 -13.32
N LEU A 144 12.12 -22.47 -14.48
CA LEU A 144 11.35 -22.50 -15.72
C LEU A 144 11.61 -23.77 -16.51
N LEU A 145 10.62 -24.22 -17.29
CA LEU A 145 10.82 -25.35 -18.20
C LEU A 145 11.76 -24.94 -19.35
N THR A 146 12.98 -25.47 -19.33
CA THR A 146 13.99 -25.23 -20.39
C THR A 146 13.75 -26.13 -21.60
N LYS A 147 14.25 -25.74 -22.79
CA LYS A 147 14.13 -26.54 -24.01
C LYS A 147 14.60 -28.00 -23.84
N PRO A 148 15.78 -28.28 -23.20
CA PRO A 148 16.22 -29.67 -22.99
C PRO A 148 15.28 -30.48 -22.11
N LEU A 149 14.71 -29.88 -21.06
CA LEU A 149 13.75 -30.55 -20.20
C LEU A 149 12.44 -30.81 -20.93
N ARG A 150 11.97 -29.87 -21.77
CA ARG A 150 10.77 -30.05 -22.58
C ARG A 150 10.88 -31.27 -23.51
N THR A 151 11.99 -31.39 -24.24
CA THR A 151 12.25 -32.54 -25.12
C THR A 151 12.29 -33.87 -24.36
N LEU A 152 12.77 -33.86 -23.12
CA LEU A 152 12.76 -35.05 -22.27
C LEU A 152 11.34 -35.37 -21.75
N PHE A 153 10.57 -34.38 -21.33
CA PHE A 153 9.16 -34.59 -20.96
C PHE A 153 8.35 -35.20 -22.12
N GLU A 154 8.55 -34.69 -23.33
CA GLU A 154 7.92 -35.23 -24.56
C GLU A 154 8.38 -36.67 -24.85
N ARG A 155 9.69 -36.94 -24.81
CA ARG A 155 10.24 -38.28 -25.09
C ARG A 155 9.76 -39.35 -24.12
N TYR A 156 9.52 -38.98 -22.86
CA TYR A 156 9.07 -39.91 -21.83
C TYR A 156 7.56 -39.86 -21.61
N GLU A 157 6.81 -39.10 -22.43
CA GLU A 157 5.35 -38.96 -22.35
C GLU A 157 4.87 -38.53 -20.94
N ILE A 158 5.63 -37.68 -20.26
CA ILE A 158 5.29 -37.14 -18.94
C ILE A 158 4.83 -35.69 -19.10
N GLU A 159 3.64 -35.37 -18.63
CA GLU A 159 3.15 -34.00 -18.64
C GLU A 159 3.87 -33.11 -17.60
N PRO A 160 4.43 -31.95 -17.99
CA PRO A 160 5.07 -31.04 -17.07
C PRO A 160 4.04 -30.32 -16.19
N GLN A 161 4.15 -30.50 -14.88
CA GLN A 161 3.28 -29.82 -13.91
C GLN A 161 3.94 -28.54 -13.38
N PHE A 162 3.18 -27.46 -13.28
CA PHE A 162 3.67 -26.16 -12.79
C PHE A 162 2.98 -25.76 -11.49
N TYR A 163 3.67 -25.00 -10.64
CA TYR A 163 3.03 -24.33 -9.50
C TYR A 163 1.96 -23.35 -10.02
N ALA A 164 0.85 -23.26 -9.29
CA ALA A 164 -0.22 -22.29 -9.58
C ALA A 164 0.31 -20.86 -9.46
#